data_AF-A0AAP8YS93-F1
#
_entry.id   AF-A0AAP8YS93-F1
#
_cell.length_a   1.000
_cell.length_b   1.000
_cell.length_c   1.000
_cell.angle_alpha   90.00
_cell.angle_beta   90.00
_cell.angle_gamma   90.00
#
_symmetry.space_group_name_H-M   'P 1'
#
loop_
_entity.id
_entity.type
_entity.pdbx_description
1 polymer ?
#
loop_
_entity_poly.entity_id
_entity_poly.type
_entity_poly.pdbx_seq_one_letter_code
_entity_poly.pdbx_strand_id
1 'polypeptide(L)'
;MKKIILSGMTMMLFSLLVSCSNMGKDNATVYKPGTGEGDKYVQVIQDKDKLMPLKESFADITSVLVPADAGKTYKDTNLATALNGLGNAQDKEKFLKALNAKKQLEEAKKNKDANIVKIDEEFAEVLSKLKFESDVTAAGSYELTLKNFRDSLSA
;
A
#
# COMPACT_ATOMS: atom_id res chain seq x y z
N MET A 1 34.04 -42.18 -32.86
CA MET A 1 33.49 -41.06 -33.64
C MET A 1 33.06 -39.96 -32.68
N LYS A 2 33.72 -38.79 -32.68
CA LYS A 2 33.11 -37.50 -32.29
C LYS A 2 33.98 -36.38 -32.85
N LYS A 3 33.34 -35.51 -33.63
CA LYS A 3 33.92 -34.43 -34.41
C LYS A 3 34.29 -33.26 -33.51
N ILE A 4 35.36 -32.55 -33.89
CA ILE A 4 35.72 -31.20 -33.43
C ILE A 4 34.99 -30.17 -34.29
N ILE A 5 34.90 -28.93 -33.77
CA ILE A 5 34.76 -27.58 -34.39
C ILE A 5 33.64 -26.85 -33.62
N LEU A 6 33.89 -25.95 -32.65
CA LEU A 6 34.55 -24.63 -32.66
C LEU A 6 33.81 -23.58 -33.50
N SER A 7 33.65 -22.38 -32.92
CA SER A 7 33.10 -21.11 -33.46
C SER A 7 31.58 -20.89 -33.25
N GLY A 8 31.11 -19.76 -32.71
CA GLY A 8 31.80 -18.49 -32.47
C GLY A 8 31.12 -17.53 -31.49
N MET A 9 32.01 -16.71 -30.93
CA MET A 9 31.88 -15.36 -30.39
C MET A 9 30.52 -14.63 -30.53
N THR A 10 30.03 -14.15 -29.38
CA THR A 10 29.78 -12.71 -29.17
C THR A 10 30.08 -12.34 -27.72
N MET A 11 31.27 -11.75 -27.51
CA MET A 11 31.44 -10.68 -26.54
C MET A 11 30.42 -9.58 -26.84
N MET A 12 29.66 -9.13 -25.84
CA MET A 12 29.41 -7.71 -25.53
C MET A 12 28.81 -7.69 -24.12
N LEU A 13 29.61 -7.38 -23.09
CA LEU A 13 29.55 -6.07 -22.43
C LEU A 13 28.12 -5.54 -22.23
N PHE A 14 27.56 -5.81 -21.06
CA PHE A 14 26.75 -4.82 -20.34
C PHE A 14 27.13 -4.81 -18.84
N SER A 15 28.44 -4.68 -18.60
CA SER A 15 28.93 -3.90 -17.47
C SER A 15 28.83 -2.43 -17.86
N LEU A 16 27.76 -1.73 -17.43
CA LEU A 16 27.55 -0.27 -17.37
C LEU A 16 26.03 -0.07 -17.17
N LEU A 17 25.50 -0.04 -15.94
CA LEU A 17 25.46 1.18 -15.13
C LEU A 17 25.34 0.84 -13.64
N VAL A 18 26.25 -0.01 -13.14
CA VAL A 18 26.79 0.24 -11.80
C VAL A 18 27.65 1.49 -11.93
N SER A 19 27.00 2.66 -12.01
CA SER A 19 27.65 3.90 -11.65
C SER A 19 27.84 3.84 -10.14
N CYS A 20 28.90 3.12 -9.73
CA CYS A 20 29.79 3.55 -8.68
C CYS A 20 30.41 4.88 -9.15
N SER A 21 29.57 5.91 -9.21
CA SER A 21 30.05 7.27 -9.13
C SER A 21 30.60 7.37 -7.72
N ASN A 22 31.91 7.52 -7.68
CA ASN A 22 32.68 8.08 -6.60
C ASN A 22 32.12 9.50 -6.31
N MET A 23 30.88 9.59 -5.80
CA MET A 23 30.34 10.76 -5.13
C MET A 23 30.74 10.61 -3.68
N GLY A 24 31.28 11.69 -3.15
CA GLY A 24 32.02 11.72 -1.91
C GLY A 24 31.32 11.03 -0.75
N LYS A 25 32.14 10.74 0.25
CA LYS A 25 31.71 10.54 1.63
C LYS A 25 30.98 11.81 2.13
N ASP A 26 29.77 12.03 1.67
CA ASP A 26 28.83 13.02 2.16
C ASP A 26 27.46 12.33 2.23
N ASN A 27 27.22 11.72 3.40
CA ASN A 27 25.92 11.28 3.91
C ASN A 27 24.99 10.59 2.90
N ALA A 28 25.18 9.28 2.70
CA ALA A 28 24.16 8.42 2.10
C ALA A 28 22.93 8.38 3.03
N THR A 29 22.06 9.38 2.94
CA THR A 29 20.69 9.31 3.45
C THR A 29 20.01 8.19 2.68
N VAL A 30 19.93 7.00 3.27
CA VAL A 30 19.07 5.93 2.79
C VAL A 30 17.64 6.48 2.82
N TYR A 31 17.11 6.81 1.64
CA TYR A 31 15.76 7.34 1.52
C TYR A 31 14.76 6.26 1.95
N LYS A 32 14.00 6.56 3.00
CA LYS A 32 12.98 5.66 3.52
C LYS A 32 11.74 5.71 2.63
N PRO A 33 10.92 4.64 2.56
CA PRO A 33 9.64 4.69 1.87
C PRO A 33 8.78 5.87 2.35
N GLY A 34 8.09 6.53 1.43
CA GLY A 34 7.29 7.73 1.68
C GLY A 34 8.10 9.03 1.78
N THR A 35 9.40 9.02 1.49
CA THR A 35 10.25 10.24 1.49
C THR A 35 10.63 10.65 0.07
N GLY A 36 11.09 11.89 -0.09
CA GLY A 36 11.51 12.45 -1.39
C GLY A 36 10.36 13.09 -2.19
N GLU A 37 10.69 13.60 -3.37
CA GLU A 37 9.79 14.38 -4.23
C GLU A 37 10.06 14.08 -5.71
N GLY A 38 9.04 14.26 -6.56
CA GLY A 38 9.15 14.01 -8.01
C GLY A 38 9.72 12.62 -8.29
N ASP A 39 10.73 12.56 -9.17
CA ASP A 39 11.43 11.31 -9.54
C ASP A 39 12.27 10.71 -8.39
N LYS A 40 12.43 11.43 -7.27
CA LYS A 40 13.14 10.96 -6.08
C LYS A 40 12.20 10.45 -4.99
N TYR A 41 10.88 10.46 -5.22
CA TYR A 41 9.94 9.89 -4.27
C TYR A 41 10.12 8.37 -4.17
N VAL A 42 10.36 7.88 -2.96
CA VAL A 42 10.45 6.44 -2.69
C VAL A 42 9.05 5.92 -2.38
N GLN A 43 8.43 5.24 -3.34
CA GLN A 43 7.10 4.66 -3.17
C GLN A 43 7.03 3.72 -1.97
N VAL A 44 5.92 3.77 -1.24
CA VAL A 44 5.65 2.87 -0.13
C VAL A 44 5.19 1.51 -0.64
N ILE A 45 4.33 1.53 -1.66
CA ILE A 45 3.73 0.36 -2.30
C ILE A 45 4.36 0.21 -3.68
N GLN A 46 5.37 -0.65 -3.76
CA GLN A 46 6.14 -0.88 -5.00
C GLN A 46 5.32 -1.58 -6.09
N ASP A 47 4.43 -2.51 -5.72
CA ASP A 47 3.61 -3.28 -6.65
C ASP A 47 2.15 -3.25 -6.22
N LYS A 48 1.37 -2.37 -6.87
CA LYS A 48 -0.07 -2.18 -6.60
C LYS A 48 -0.92 -3.36 -7.08
N ASP A 49 -0.39 -4.25 -7.92
CA ASP A 49 -1.08 -5.47 -8.38
C ASP A 49 -0.94 -6.63 -7.38
N LYS A 50 0.06 -6.59 -6.50
CA LYS A 50 0.33 -7.61 -5.48
C LYS A 50 -0.06 -7.20 -4.06
N LEU A 51 -1.01 -6.28 -3.93
CA LEU A 51 -1.54 -5.88 -2.63
C LEU A 51 -2.13 -7.10 -1.90
N MET A 52 -1.60 -7.37 -0.71
CA MET A 52 -2.15 -8.39 0.18
C MET A 52 -3.29 -7.81 1.03
N PRO A 53 -4.36 -8.58 1.30
CA PRO A 53 -5.40 -8.16 2.23
C PRO A 53 -4.86 -8.06 3.66
N LEU A 54 -5.40 -7.13 4.45
CA LEU A 54 -5.16 -7.07 5.89
C LEU A 54 -5.75 -8.32 6.55
N LYS A 55 -5.09 -8.82 7.60
CA LYS A 55 -5.59 -9.93 8.39
C LYS A 55 -6.93 -9.56 9.05
N GLU A 56 -7.88 -10.48 9.00
CA GLU A 56 -9.21 -10.35 9.60
C GLU A 56 -9.18 -10.57 11.12
N SER A 57 -8.31 -9.83 11.82
CA SER A 57 -8.28 -9.81 13.28
C SER A 57 -8.70 -8.44 13.78
N PHE A 58 -9.38 -8.40 14.92
CA PHE A 58 -9.83 -7.16 15.52
C PHE A 58 -8.66 -6.21 15.81
N ALA A 59 -7.54 -6.74 16.32
CA ALA A 59 -6.34 -5.97 16.60
C ALA A 59 -5.72 -5.37 15.32
N ASP A 60 -5.60 -6.17 14.26
CA ASP A 60 -5.02 -5.69 13.00
C ASP A 60 -5.91 -4.61 12.36
N ILE A 61 -7.23 -4.84 12.32
CA ILE A 61 -8.17 -3.88 11.72
C ILE A 61 -8.20 -2.59 12.52
N THR A 62 -8.42 -2.66 13.83
CA THR A 62 -8.52 -1.45 14.66
C THR A 62 -7.22 -0.66 14.74
N SER A 63 -6.06 -1.27 14.50
CA SER A 63 -4.77 -0.55 14.43
C SER A 63 -4.69 0.48 13.29
N VAL A 64 -5.55 0.35 12.27
CA VAL A 64 -5.57 1.21 11.08
C VAL A 64 -6.76 2.18 11.09
N LEU A 65 -7.79 1.88 11.89
CA LEU A 65 -8.99 2.72 11.97
C LEU A 65 -8.71 3.96 12.82
N VAL A 66 -9.33 5.07 12.44
CA VAL A 66 -9.48 6.20 13.35
C VAL A 66 -10.32 5.78 14.57
N PRO A 67 -10.18 6.46 15.72
CA PRO A 67 -10.99 6.18 16.90
C PRO A 67 -12.50 6.14 16.58
N ALA A 68 -13.24 5.35 17.35
CA ALA A 68 -14.70 5.33 17.26
C ALA A 68 -15.26 6.71 17.61
N ASP A 69 -16.45 7.03 17.09
CA ASP A 69 -17.11 8.30 17.38
C ASP A 69 -17.41 8.44 18.89
N ALA A 70 -17.60 9.68 19.35
CA ALA A 70 -17.82 9.97 20.77
C ALA A 70 -18.98 9.13 21.35
N GLY A 71 -18.72 8.47 22.48
CA GLY A 71 -19.69 7.59 23.15
C GLY A 71 -19.83 6.19 22.54
N LYS A 72 -19.08 5.87 21.47
CA LYS A 72 -19.03 4.53 20.87
C LYS A 72 -17.70 3.83 21.16
N THR A 73 -17.67 2.51 21.00
CA THR A 73 -16.45 1.70 21.07
C THR A 73 -16.58 0.57 20.08
N TYR A 74 -15.49 0.25 19.38
CA TYR A 74 -15.45 -0.92 18.50
C TYR A 74 -15.53 -2.21 19.32
N LYS A 75 -16.31 -3.18 18.85
CA LYS A 75 -16.52 -4.46 19.53
C LYS A 75 -16.03 -5.60 18.64
N ASP A 76 -15.15 -6.44 19.17
CA ASP A 76 -14.65 -7.64 18.46
C ASP A 76 -15.81 -8.58 18.06
N THR A 77 -16.81 -8.70 18.93
CA THR A 77 -18.03 -9.48 18.65
C THR A 77 -18.79 -9.03 17.39
N ASN A 78 -18.58 -7.79 16.94
CA ASN A 78 -19.22 -7.25 15.75
C ASN A 78 -18.38 -7.42 14.48
N LEU A 79 -17.12 -7.86 14.59
CA LEU A 79 -16.19 -7.88 13.47
C LEU A 79 -16.69 -8.74 12.31
N ALA A 80 -17.18 -9.95 12.60
CA ALA A 80 -17.70 -10.85 11.58
C ALA A 80 -18.90 -10.23 10.85
N THR A 81 -19.82 -9.61 11.58
CA THR A 81 -20.98 -8.91 11.01
C THR A 81 -20.55 -7.72 10.15
N ALA A 82 -19.60 -6.91 10.64
CA ALA A 82 -19.09 -5.76 9.89
C ALA A 82 -18.39 -6.18 8.59
N LEU A 83 -17.60 -7.26 8.61
CA LEU A 83 -16.93 -7.80 7.43
C LEU A 83 -17.91 -8.42 6.42
N ASN A 84 -18.93 -9.13 6.90
CA ASN A 84 -19.97 -9.70 6.04
C ASN A 84 -20.91 -8.62 5.46
N GLY A 85 -21.03 -7.47 6.12
CA GLY A 85 -21.77 -6.31 5.65
C GLY A 85 -21.11 -5.57 4.47
N LEU A 86 -19.86 -5.90 4.11
CA LEU A 86 -19.14 -5.29 2.99
C LEU A 86 -19.60 -5.80 1.62
N GLY A 87 -20.44 -6.84 1.57
CA GLY A 87 -20.92 -7.43 0.32
C GLY A 87 -20.34 -8.82 0.08
N ASN A 88 -19.95 -9.09 -1.17
CA ASN A 88 -19.41 -10.41 -1.53
C ASN A 88 -17.92 -10.56 -1.13
N ALA A 89 -17.35 -11.75 -1.35
CA ALA A 89 -15.96 -12.04 -1.02
C ALA A 89 -14.95 -11.11 -1.74
N GLN A 90 -15.25 -10.68 -2.97
CA GLN A 90 -14.37 -9.78 -3.73
C GLN A 90 -14.39 -8.36 -3.16
N ASP A 91 -15.56 -7.85 -2.77
CA ASP A 91 -15.69 -6.52 -2.14
C ASP A 91 -15.00 -6.47 -0.79
N LYS A 92 -15.14 -7.55 -0.01
CA LYS A 92 -14.42 -7.75 1.25
C LYS A 92 -12.91 -7.78 1.03
N GLU A 93 -12.41 -8.57 0.09
CA GLU A 93 -10.98 -8.65 -0.21
C GLU A 93 -10.42 -7.30 -0.69
N LYS A 94 -11.15 -6.62 -1.58
CA LYS A 94 -10.85 -5.26 -2.07
C LYS A 94 -10.72 -4.27 -0.91
N PHE A 95 -11.66 -4.28 0.04
CA PHE A 95 -11.61 -3.43 1.22
C PHE A 95 -10.42 -3.75 2.14
N LEU A 96 -10.15 -5.03 2.39
CA LEU A 96 -9.01 -5.45 3.22
C LEU A 96 -7.66 -5.08 2.58
N LYS A 97 -7.54 -5.13 1.25
CA LYS A 97 -6.35 -4.63 0.52
C LYS A 97 -6.18 -3.12 0.70
N ALA A 98 -7.26 -2.35 0.60
CA ALA A 98 -7.23 -0.90 0.85
C ALA A 98 -6.81 -0.58 2.29
N LEU A 99 -7.32 -1.32 3.30
CA LEU A 99 -6.89 -1.14 4.70
C LEU A 99 -5.41 -1.48 4.89
N ASN A 100 -4.90 -2.54 4.28
CA ASN A 100 -3.48 -2.88 4.39
C ASN A 100 -2.58 -1.84 3.71
N ALA A 101 -2.99 -1.31 2.56
CA ALA A 101 -2.29 -0.20 1.91
C ALA A 101 -2.27 1.04 2.81
N LYS A 102 -3.43 1.42 3.37
CA LYS A 102 -3.53 2.54 4.31
C LYS A 102 -2.60 2.36 5.51
N LYS A 103 -2.53 1.16 6.08
CA LYS A 103 -1.61 0.85 7.20
C LYS A 103 -0.15 1.19 6.85
N GLN A 104 0.33 0.70 5.72
CA GLN A 104 1.71 0.91 5.27
C GLN A 104 2.00 2.39 5.01
N LEU A 105 1.05 3.10 4.39
CA LEU A 105 1.17 4.52 4.07
C LEU A 105 1.17 5.39 5.35
N GLU A 106 0.30 5.10 6.32
CA GLU A 106 0.29 5.79 7.63
C GLU A 106 1.53 5.49 8.47
N GLU A 107 2.13 4.30 8.33
CA GLU A 107 3.44 4.01 8.91
C GLU A 107 4.55 4.84 8.24
N ALA A 108 4.52 5.00 6.93
CA ALA A 108 5.47 5.82 6.20
C ALA A 108 5.38 7.32 6.54
N LYS A 109 4.17 7.83 6.83
CA LYS A 109 3.95 9.22 7.30
C LYS A 109 4.68 9.55 8.60
N LYS A 110 5.06 8.54 9.39
CA LYS A 110 5.82 8.74 10.64
C LYS A 110 7.32 8.99 10.39
N ASN A 111 7.80 8.86 9.15
CA ASN A 111 9.17 9.21 8.82
C ASN A 111 9.40 10.73 8.95
N LYS A 112 10.57 11.13 9.48
CA LYS A 112 10.91 12.53 9.78
C LYS A 112 10.76 13.47 8.57
N ASP A 113 11.01 12.95 7.37
CA ASP A 113 10.98 13.69 6.10
C ASP A 113 9.93 13.09 5.14
N ALA A 114 8.83 12.56 5.70
CA ALA A 114 7.75 11.99 4.91
C ALA A 114 7.09 13.06 4.03
N ASN A 115 6.94 12.74 2.75
CA ASN A 115 6.17 13.56 1.82
C ASN A 115 4.70 13.15 1.89
N ILE A 116 3.95 13.81 2.78
CA ILE A 116 2.55 13.49 3.05
C ILE A 116 1.71 13.61 1.78
N VAL A 117 1.96 14.62 0.94
CA VAL A 117 1.23 14.82 -0.32
C VAL A 117 1.42 13.64 -1.27
N LYS A 118 2.68 13.18 -1.47
CA LYS A 118 2.96 12.02 -2.32
C LYS A 118 2.40 10.71 -1.76
N ILE A 119 2.41 10.55 -0.44
CA ILE A 119 1.80 9.40 0.21
C ILE A 119 0.27 9.39 0.00
N ASP A 120 -0.39 10.55 0.10
CA ASP A 120 -1.84 10.66 -0.12
C ASP A 120 -2.21 10.45 -1.61
N GLU A 121 -1.41 10.97 -2.54
CA GLU A 121 -1.53 10.66 -3.97
C GLU A 121 -1.39 9.15 -4.23
N GLU A 122 -0.40 8.50 -3.61
CA GLU A 122 -0.19 7.06 -3.72
C GLU A 122 -1.38 6.26 -3.17
N PHE A 123 -2.04 6.74 -2.09
CA PHE A 123 -3.27 6.11 -1.61
C PHE A 123 -4.40 6.23 -2.63
N ALA A 124 -4.59 7.41 -3.23
CA ALA A 124 -5.60 7.62 -4.26
C ALA A 124 -5.37 6.72 -5.49
N GLU A 125 -4.12 6.51 -5.89
CA GLU A 125 -3.77 5.55 -6.95
C GLU A 125 -4.15 4.11 -6.57
N VAL A 126 -3.91 3.71 -5.32
CA VAL A 126 -4.32 2.38 -4.82
C VAL A 126 -5.83 2.22 -4.87
N LEU A 127 -6.59 3.21 -4.40
CA LEU A 127 -8.06 3.17 -4.42
C LEU A 127 -8.59 3.05 -5.86
N SER A 128 -8.03 3.82 -6.78
CA SER A 128 -8.35 3.76 -8.22
C SER A 128 -8.04 2.38 -8.81
N LYS A 129 -6.86 1.81 -8.50
CA LYS A 129 -6.47 0.47 -8.95
C LYS A 129 -7.39 -0.64 -8.41
N LEU A 130 -7.84 -0.48 -7.16
CA LEU A 130 -8.83 -1.36 -6.52
C LEU A 130 -10.27 -1.09 -6.98
N LYS A 131 -10.48 -0.15 -7.92
CA LYS A 131 -11.77 0.21 -8.50
C LYS A 131 -12.77 0.70 -7.46
N PHE A 132 -12.32 1.51 -6.50
CA PHE A 132 -13.24 2.32 -5.69
C PHE A 132 -13.68 3.55 -6.49
N GLU A 133 -14.92 3.98 -6.25
CA GLU A 133 -15.41 5.24 -6.80
C GLU A 133 -14.61 6.42 -6.22
N SER A 134 -14.31 7.41 -7.07
CA SER A 134 -13.52 8.59 -6.68
C SER A 134 -14.35 9.63 -5.92
N ASP A 135 -15.66 9.66 -6.12
CA ASP A 135 -16.58 10.46 -5.31
C ASP A 135 -16.73 9.80 -3.94
N VAL A 136 -16.23 10.45 -2.90
CA VAL A 136 -16.25 9.98 -1.51
C VAL A 136 -17.67 9.70 -0.99
N THR A 137 -18.69 10.31 -1.60
CA THR A 137 -20.11 10.13 -1.21
C THR A 137 -20.84 9.06 -2.03
N ALA A 138 -20.26 8.58 -3.12
CA ALA A 138 -20.88 7.60 -3.98
C ALA A 138 -20.93 6.19 -3.35
N ALA A 139 -21.94 5.42 -3.74
CA ALA A 139 -21.96 4.00 -3.45
C ALA A 139 -20.75 3.32 -4.12
N GLY A 140 -20.00 2.52 -3.34
CA GLY A 140 -18.77 1.89 -3.83
C GLY A 140 -17.50 2.73 -3.65
N SER A 141 -17.59 3.92 -3.04
CA SER A 141 -16.43 4.68 -2.57
C SER A 141 -15.77 4.02 -1.36
N TYR A 142 -14.49 4.29 -1.15
CA TYR A 142 -13.77 3.76 0.01
C TYR A 142 -14.27 4.40 1.31
N GLU A 143 -14.53 5.70 1.30
CA GLU A 143 -14.96 6.49 2.45
C GLU A 143 -16.31 6.02 2.99
N LEU A 144 -17.29 5.81 2.09
CA LEU A 144 -18.61 5.33 2.49
C LEU A 144 -18.54 3.88 3.00
N THR A 145 -17.75 3.03 2.33
CA THR A 145 -17.50 1.64 2.76
C THR A 145 -16.87 1.60 4.16
N LEU A 146 -15.84 2.42 4.39
CA LEU A 146 -15.14 2.53 5.67
C LEU A 146 -16.08 3.05 6.77
N LYS A 147 -16.92 4.04 6.45
CA LYS A 147 -17.90 4.58 7.38
C LYS A 147 -18.89 3.49 7.81
N ASN A 148 -19.51 2.80 6.85
CA ASN A 148 -20.49 1.75 7.14
C ASN A 148 -19.88 0.57 7.92
N PHE A 149 -18.62 0.24 7.61
CA PHE A 149 -17.85 -0.73 8.37
C PHE A 149 -17.65 -0.29 9.83
N ARG A 150 -17.20 0.95 10.06
CA ARG A 150 -17.01 1.51 11.41
C ARG A 150 -18.32 1.59 12.20
N ASP A 151 -19.41 1.97 11.54
CA ASP A 151 -20.74 2.01 12.15
C ASP A 151 -21.18 0.61 12.61
N SER A 152 -20.98 -0.40 11.76
CA SER A 152 -21.29 -1.80 12.11
C SER A 152 -20.39 -2.34 13.22
N LEU A 153 -19.10 -1.98 13.20
CA LEU A 153 -18.13 -2.42 14.20
C LEU A 153 -18.38 -1.81 15.59
N SER A 154 -19.05 -0.65 15.64
CA SER A 154 -19.35 0.08 16.88
C SER A 154 -20.81 -0.01 17.37
N ALA A 155 -21.67 -0.73 16.62
CA ALA A 155 -23.07 -0.98 16.96
C ALA A 155 -23.26 -1.72 18.30
#